data_AF-A0A7X7TRI2-F1
#
_entry.id   AF-A0A7X7TRI2-F1
#
_cell.length_a   1.000
_cell.length_b   1.000
_cell.length_c   1.000
_cell.angle_alpha   90.00
_cell.angle_beta   90.00
_cell.angle_gamma   90.00
#
_symmetry.space_group_name_H-M   'P 1'
#
loop_
_entity.id
_entity.type
_entity.pdbx_description
1 polymer ?
#
loop_
_entity_poly.entity_id
_entity_poly.type
_entity_poly.pdbx_seq_one_letter_code
_entity_poly.pdbx_strand_id
1 'polypeptide(L)'
;MNKASFGDFEYNLTALNAYLRKEFVEKFRTLFIFFVIMLFPGLGPKILGTFFIIVFSMGSDIRSKKLDMMTFLPFSKEMIYWYEFIFVLLLVVLSFFIGLPFVNGTLLEAFSDLLGAIIFAAAYYGLVMIVSMLGMDPIGGAFLILILDSIFSSFGTTQLSESFNPYKLISPIAQENQLAALIFAVICLYIGSVMFSKRGGEK
;
A
#
# COMPACT_ATOMS: atom_id res chain seq x y z
N MET A 1 27.40 -8.97 18.50
CA MET A 1 26.50 -7.88 18.05
C MET A 1 27.29 -6.58 18.09
N ASN A 2 27.44 -5.90 16.95
CA ASN A 2 28.34 -4.76 16.79
C ASN A 2 27.63 -3.47 17.23
N LYS A 3 28.23 -2.64 18.10
CA LYS A 3 27.59 -1.42 18.66
C LYS A 3 27.12 -0.44 17.58
N ALA A 4 27.76 -0.41 16.42
CA ALA A 4 27.34 0.40 15.27
C ALA A 4 25.96 -0.03 14.72
N SER A 5 25.73 -1.34 14.58
CA SER A 5 24.44 -1.88 14.11
C SER A 5 23.29 -1.64 15.09
N PHE A 6 23.59 -1.52 16.39
CA PHE A 6 22.58 -1.19 17.40
C PHE A 6 22.19 0.30 17.32
N GLY A 7 23.18 1.18 17.17
CA GLY A 7 22.94 2.62 16.99
C GLY A 7 22.15 2.94 15.71
N ASP A 8 22.44 2.25 14.61
CA ASP A 8 21.70 2.42 13.35
C ASP A 8 20.25 1.95 13.46
N PHE A 9 19.98 0.87 14.18
CA PHE A 9 18.60 0.40 14.43
C PHE A 9 17.81 1.39 15.29
N GLU A 10 18.42 1.87 16.39
CA GLU A 10 17.80 2.83 17.30
C GLU A 10 17.51 4.17 16.61
N TYR A 11 18.41 4.62 15.73
CA TYR A 11 18.19 5.77 14.85
C TYR A 11 16.99 5.55 13.93
N ASN A 12 16.95 4.41 13.21
CA ASN A 12 15.84 4.10 12.29
C ASN A 12 14.49 3.99 13.01
N LEU A 13 14.45 3.44 14.21
CA LEU A 13 13.23 3.35 15.01
C LEU A 13 12.75 4.75 15.45
N THR A 14 13.68 5.59 15.90
CA THR A 14 13.38 6.98 16.29
C THR A 14 12.89 7.79 15.09
N ALA A 15 13.54 7.63 13.95
CA ALA A 15 13.19 8.21 12.66
C ALA A 15 11.78 7.79 12.21
N LEU A 16 11.49 6.48 12.24
CA LEU A 16 10.16 5.93 11.94
C LEU A 16 9.09 6.50 12.89
N ASN A 17 9.35 6.52 14.20
CA ASN A 17 8.40 7.08 15.18
C ASN A 17 8.11 8.57 14.93
N ALA A 18 9.14 9.35 14.60
CA ALA A 18 8.97 10.75 14.24
C ALA A 18 8.14 10.91 12.95
N TYR A 19 8.39 10.07 11.95
CA TYR A 19 7.63 10.03 10.71
C TYR A 19 6.15 9.68 10.95
N LEU A 20 5.88 8.59 11.67
CA LEU A 20 4.51 8.17 12.01
C LEU A 20 3.76 9.26 12.76
N ARG A 21 4.39 9.90 13.77
CA ARG A 21 3.76 10.99 14.52
C ARG A 21 3.39 12.16 13.62
N LYS A 22 4.28 12.52 12.68
CA LYS A 22 4.00 13.57 11.70
C LYS A 22 2.81 13.20 10.81
N GLU A 23 2.83 12.00 10.23
CA GLU A 23 1.75 11.52 9.35
C GLU A 23 0.39 11.48 10.05
N PHE A 24 0.36 11.00 11.30
CA PHE A 24 -0.84 11.07 12.12
C PHE A 24 -1.29 12.53 12.34
N VAL A 25 -0.41 13.45 12.73
CA VAL A 25 -0.84 14.84 12.99
C VAL A 25 -1.36 15.53 11.72
N GLU A 26 -0.69 15.33 10.58
CA GLU A 26 -1.02 16.03 9.33
C GLU A 26 -2.23 15.42 8.61
N LYS A 27 -2.33 14.09 8.58
CA LYS A 27 -3.28 13.38 7.70
C LYS A 27 -4.38 12.63 8.42
N PHE A 28 -4.35 12.52 9.76
CA PHE A 28 -5.34 11.74 10.50
C PHE A 28 -6.78 12.13 10.18
N ARG A 29 -7.11 13.42 10.07
CA ARG A 29 -8.49 13.84 9.78
C ARG A 29 -9.01 13.29 8.44
N THR A 30 -8.17 13.32 7.41
CA THR A 30 -8.52 12.83 6.08
C THR A 30 -8.56 11.30 6.05
N LEU A 31 -7.57 10.66 6.68
CA LEU A 31 -7.45 9.20 6.67
C LEU A 31 -8.45 8.51 7.59
N PHE A 32 -8.95 9.19 8.64
CA PHE A 32 -9.87 8.63 9.61
C PHE A 32 -11.18 8.13 8.97
N ILE A 33 -11.70 8.85 7.98
CA ILE A 33 -12.92 8.45 7.27
C ILE A 33 -12.70 7.11 6.56
N PHE A 34 -11.57 6.96 5.86
CA PHE A 34 -11.23 5.72 5.16
C PHE A 34 -10.90 4.60 6.13
N PHE A 35 -10.27 4.91 7.27
CA PHE A 35 -10.05 3.96 8.35
C PHE A 35 -11.37 3.40 8.89
N VAL A 36 -12.38 4.24 9.11
CA VAL A 36 -13.72 3.81 9.54
C VAL A 36 -14.36 2.87 8.51
N ILE A 37 -14.19 3.13 7.21
CA ILE A 37 -14.68 2.22 6.15
C ILE A 37 -14.04 0.83 6.27
N MET A 38 -12.76 0.75 6.64
CA MET A 38 -12.05 -0.54 6.77
C MET A 38 -12.47 -1.38 7.99
N LEU A 39 -13.21 -0.77 8.94
CA LEU A 39 -13.78 -1.47 10.09
C LEU A 39 -14.96 -2.36 9.70
N PHE A 40 -15.59 -2.10 8.56
CA PHE A 40 -16.63 -2.99 8.04
C PHE A 40 -16.02 -4.36 7.68
N PRO A 41 -16.72 -5.46 7.99
CA PRO A 41 -16.23 -6.80 7.69
C PRO A 41 -16.18 -7.04 6.17
N GLY A 42 -15.26 -7.92 5.75
CA GLY A 42 -15.05 -8.29 4.35
C GLY A 42 -13.82 -7.63 3.71
N LEU A 43 -13.29 -8.28 2.68
CA LEU A 43 -12.15 -7.78 1.89
C LEU A 43 -12.47 -6.50 1.12
N GLY A 44 -13.69 -6.34 0.60
CA GLY A 44 -14.10 -5.19 -0.22
C GLY A 44 -13.91 -3.83 0.46
N PRO A 45 -14.54 -3.59 1.64
CA PRO A 45 -14.34 -2.36 2.40
C PRO A 45 -12.87 -2.10 2.77
N LYS A 46 -12.11 -3.16 3.06
CA LYS A 46 -10.68 -3.06 3.36
C LYS A 46 -9.87 -2.62 2.16
N ILE A 47 -10.10 -3.19 0.98
CA ILE A 47 -9.48 -2.77 -0.29
C ILE A 47 -9.81 -1.31 -0.58
N LEU A 48 -11.09 -0.93 -0.49
CA LEU A 48 -11.54 0.43 -0.78
C LEU A 48 -10.90 1.47 0.16
N GLY A 49 -10.91 1.21 1.46
CA GLY A 49 -10.29 2.11 2.42
C GLY A 49 -8.77 2.18 2.26
N THR A 50 -8.12 1.04 2.00
CA THR A 50 -6.66 0.97 1.72
C THR A 50 -6.30 1.79 0.47
N PHE A 51 -7.08 1.69 -0.60
CA PHE A 51 -6.90 2.47 -1.82
C PHE A 51 -6.88 3.96 -1.52
N PHE A 52 -7.90 4.45 -0.81
CA PHE A 52 -7.97 5.87 -0.48
C PHE A 52 -6.88 6.31 0.49
N ILE A 53 -6.48 5.45 1.45
CA ILE A 53 -5.34 5.74 2.31
C ILE A 53 -4.09 5.98 1.46
N ILE A 54 -3.75 5.07 0.53
CA ILE A 54 -2.58 5.22 -0.35
C ILE A 54 -2.64 6.52 -1.16
N VAL A 55 -3.81 6.83 -1.73
CA VAL A 55 -4.00 8.03 -2.57
C VAL A 55 -3.86 9.31 -1.76
N PHE A 56 -4.47 9.37 -0.58
CA PHE A 56 -4.49 10.59 0.26
C PHE A 56 -3.27 10.72 1.18
N SER A 57 -2.52 9.65 1.42
CA SER A 57 -1.27 9.68 2.16
C SER A 57 -0.10 10.05 1.23
N MET A 58 0.35 9.13 0.38
CA MET A 58 1.55 9.31 -0.44
C MET A 58 1.25 10.09 -1.73
N GLY A 59 0.11 9.80 -2.37
CA GLY A 59 -0.26 10.43 -3.63
C GLY A 59 -0.43 11.95 -3.50
N SER A 60 -0.98 12.41 -2.38
CA SER A 60 -1.16 13.84 -2.08
C SER A 60 0.17 14.56 -1.84
N ASP A 61 1.14 13.89 -1.19
CA ASP A 61 2.46 14.46 -0.91
C ASP A 61 3.35 14.55 -2.14
N ILE A 62 3.31 13.54 -3.02
CA ILE A 62 3.99 13.57 -4.32
C ILE A 62 3.42 14.72 -5.16
N ARG A 63 2.08 14.81 -5.26
CA ARG A 63 1.41 15.86 -6.05
C ARG A 63 1.70 17.26 -5.52
N SER A 64 1.78 17.42 -4.20
CA SER A 64 2.03 18.71 -3.56
C SER A 64 3.52 19.10 -3.49
N LYS A 65 4.43 18.29 -4.07
CA LYS A 65 5.89 18.42 -3.92
C LYS A 65 6.37 18.51 -2.46
N LYS A 66 5.55 18.05 -1.51
CA LYS A 66 5.92 18.02 -0.09
C LYS A 66 7.07 17.06 0.18
N LEU A 67 7.31 16.10 -0.72
CA LEU A 67 8.50 15.25 -0.69
C LEU A 67 9.81 16.06 -0.66
N ASP A 68 9.89 17.17 -1.38
CA ASP A 68 11.07 18.03 -1.34
C ASP A 68 11.24 18.65 0.05
N MET A 69 10.13 19.03 0.72
CA MET A 69 10.14 19.50 2.11
C MET A 69 10.52 18.41 3.12
N MET A 70 10.16 17.13 2.86
CA MET A 70 10.56 16.01 3.71
C MET A 70 12.03 15.65 3.59
N THR A 71 12.69 15.99 2.47
CA THR A 71 14.15 15.86 2.35
C THR A 71 14.93 16.92 3.12
N PHE A 72 14.27 17.96 3.65
CA PHE A 72 14.90 18.86 4.64
C PHE A 72 14.97 18.24 6.04
N LEU A 73 14.21 17.17 6.29
CA LEU A 73 14.43 16.27 7.42
C LEU A 73 15.51 15.25 7.02
N PRO A 74 16.28 14.67 7.97
CA PRO A 74 17.36 13.74 7.68
C PRO A 74 16.86 12.34 7.27
N PHE A 75 15.85 12.27 6.39
CA PHE A 75 15.30 11.04 5.84
C PHE A 75 15.82 10.84 4.41
N SER A 76 16.32 9.63 4.13
CA SER A 76 16.59 9.22 2.75
C SER A 76 15.28 8.94 2.01
N LYS A 77 15.30 9.00 0.68
CA LYS A 77 14.13 8.65 -0.15
C LYS A 77 13.70 7.20 0.07
N GLU A 78 14.66 6.31 0.25
CA GLU A 78 14.39 4.92 0.62
C GLU A 78 13.67 4.81 1.97
N MET A 79 14.09 5.58 2.99
CA MET A 79 13.39 5.62 4.28
C MET A 79 11.96 6.13 4.12
N ILE A 80 11.73 7.21 3.37
CA ILE A 80 10.38 7.74 3.13
C ILE A 80 9.49 6.69 2.48
N TYR A 81 9.99 5.98 1.46
CA TYR A 81 9.22 4.93 0.78
C TYR A 81 8.75 3.84 1.74
N TRP A 82 9.66 3.32 2.56
CA TRP A 82 9.37 2.22 3.47
C TRP A 82 8.56 2.67 4.69
N TYR A 83 8.83 3.86 5.23
CA TYR A 83 8.08 4.39 6.37
C TYR A 83 6.63 4.68 6.02
N GLU A 84 6.38 5.21 4.83
CA GLU A 84 5.01 5.40 4.36
C GLU A 84 4.30 4.05 4.14
N PHE A 85 4.99 3.08 3.53
CA PHE A 85 4.41 1.74 3.37
C PHE A 85 4.08 1.09 4.73
N ILE A 86 4.97 1.23 5.72
CA ILE A 86 4.73 0.78 7.11
C ILE A 86 3.53 1.51 7.72
N PHE A 87 3.39 2.82 7.49
CA PHE A 87 2.25 3.60 7.96
C PHE A 87 0.92 3.07 7.37
N VAL A 88 0.87 2.83 6.06
CA VAL A 88 -0.29 2.23 5.38
C VAL A 88 -0.60 0.85 5.97
N LEU A 89 0.40 -0.03 6.10
CA LEU A 89 0.23 -1.36 6.69
C LEU A 89 -0.27 -1.30 8.14
N LEU A 90 0.25 -0.36 8.93
CA LEU A 90 -0.19 -0.16 10.31
C LEU A 90 -1.68 0.18 10.37
N LEU A 91 -2.18 1.05 9.48
CA LEU A 91 -3.61 1.34 9.39
C LEU A 91 -4.43 0.11 8.95
N VAL A 92 -3.95 -0.67 7.98
CA VAL A 92 -4.60 -1.92 7.57
C VAL A 92 -4.71 -2.90 8.74
N VAL A 93 -3.61 -3.16 9.44
CA VAL A 93 -3.56 -4.11 10.56
C VAL A 93 -4.39 -3.63 11.75
N LEU A 94 -4.32 -2.34 12.11
CA LEU A 94 -5.14 -1.78 13.18
C LEU A 94 -6.63 -1.87 12.84
N SER A 95 -7.03 -1.56 11.61
CA SER A 95 -8.43 -1.66 11.19
C SER A 95 -8.95 -3.09 11.31
N PHE A 96 -8.10 -4.10 11.07
CA PHE A 96 -8.47 -5.50 11.24
C PHE A 96 -8.71 -5.86 12.70
N PHE A 97 -7.78 -5.52 13.59
CA PHE A 97 -7.94 -5.86 15.02
C PHE A 97 -9.10 -5.12 15.67
N ILE A 98 -9.32 -3.84 15.32
CA ILE A 98 -10.47 -3.07 15.81
C ILE A 98 -11.77 -3.56 15.17
N GLY A 99 -11.72 -3.99 13.91
CA GLY A 99 -12.86 -4.50 13.15
C GLY A 99 -13.26 -5.94 13.49
N LEU A 100 -12.39 -6.69 14.17
CA LEU A 100 -12.58 -8.11 14.47
C LEU A 100 -13.92 -8.45 15.16
N PRO A 101 -14.44 -7.65 16.11
CA PRO A 101 -15.74 -7.90 16.75
C PRO A 101 -16.94 -7.83 15.79
N PHE A 102 -16.80 -7.23 14.60
CA PHE A 102 -17.87 -7.07 13.62
C PHE A 102 -17.86 -8.19 12.55
N VAL A 103 -16.94 -9.14 12.64
CA VAL A 103 -16.82 -10.25 11.68
C VAL A 103 -17.84 -11.34 12.02
N ASN A 104 -18.74 -11.63 11.06
CA ASN A 104 -19.78 -12.65 11.19
C ASN A 104 -19.37 -14.03 10.60
N GLY A 105 -18.07 -14.23 10.32
CA GLY A 105 -17.52 -15.42 9.67
C GLY A 105 -16.50 -16.17 10.53
N THR A 106 -15.75 -17.09 9.93
CA THR A 106 -14.69 -17.81 10.63
C THR A 106 -13.46 -16.92 10.84
N LEU A 107 -12.67 -17.19 11.88
CA LEU A 107 -11.38 -16.51 12.07
C LEU A 107 -10.45 -16.68 10.85
N LEU A 108 -10.52 -17.85 10.20
CA LEU A 108 -9.72 -18.15 9.02
C LEU A 108 -10.10 -17.24 7.85
N GLU A 109 -11.39 -17.00 7.61
CA GLU A 109 -11.86 -16.01 6.63
C GLU A 109 -11.38 -14.61 6.99
N ALA A 110 -11.45 -14.22 8.27
CA ALA A 110 -11.00 -12.91 8.72
C ALA A 110 -9.50 -12.69 8.44
N PHE A 111 -8.65 -13.69 8.73
CA PHE A 111 -7.22 -13.63 8.42
C PHE A 111 -6.94 -13.68 6.92
N SER A 112 -7.76 -14.36 6.15
CA SER A 112 -7.69 -14.34 4.68
C SER A 112 -8.00 -12.94 4.13
N ASP A 113 -9.01 -12.25 4.67
CA ASP A 113 -9.33 -10.86 4.34
C ASP A 113 -8.20 -9.90 4.73
N LEU A 114 -7.56 -10.10 5.88
CA LEU A 114 -6.38 -9.32 6.29
C LEU A 114 -5.23 -9.52 5.30
N LEU A 115 -4.93 -10.78 4.96
CA LEU A 115 -3.88 -11.09 3.99
C LEU A 115 -4.19 -10.45 2.64
N GLY A 116 -5.44 -10.54 2.18
CA GLY A 116 -5.86 -9.91 0.94
C GLY A 116 -5.72 -8.39 0.95
N ALA A 117 -6.04 -7.73 2.07
CA ALA A 117 -5.83 -6.30 2.23
C ALA A 117 -4.34 -5.92 2.22
N ILE A 118 -3.47 -6.74 2.81
CA ILE A 118 -2.01 -6.55 2.78
C ILE A 118 -1.45 -6.74 1.36
N ILE A 119 -1.90 -7.77 0.64
CA ILE A 119 -1.53 -8.01 -0.77
C ILE A 119 -1.92 -6.81 -1.62
N PHE A 120 -3.16 -6.33 -1.46
CA PHE A 120 -3.62 -5.13 -2.14
C PHE A 120 -2.75 -3.93 -1.77
N ALA A 121 -2.53 -3.66 -0.48
CA ALA A 121 -1.69 -2.54 -0.04
C ALA A 121 -0.30 -2.55 -0.69
N ALA A 122 0.39 -3.71 -0.68
CA ALA A 122 1.72 -3.87 -1.25
C ALA A 122 1.76 -3.69 -2.77
N ALA A 123 0.89 -4.38 -3.50
CA ALA A 123 0.83 -4.29 -4.96
C ALA A 123 0.49 -2.87 -5.40
N TYR A 124 -0.55 -2.30 -4.78
CA TYR A 124 -1.14 -1.06 -5.21
C TYR A 124 -0.27 0.15 -4.86
N TYR A 125 0.31 0.17 -3.67
CA TYR A 125 1.32 1.15 -3.30
C TYR A 125 2.49 1.11 -4.28
N GLY A 126 3.03 -0.08 -4.57
CA GLY A 126 4.10 -0.26 -5.56
C GLY A 126 3.75 0.29 -6.94
N LEU A 127 2.57 -0.05 -7.48
CA LEU A 127 2.11 0.40 -8.79
C LEU A 127 1.90 1.92 -8.85
N VAL A 128 1.28 2.52 -7.84
CA VAL A 128 1.09 3.98 -7.76
C VAL A 128 2.45 4.69 -7.76
N MET A 129 3.42 4.15 -7.04
CA MET A 129 4.78 4.68 -7.01
C MET A 129 5.48 4.57 -8.36
N ILE A 130 5.39 3.41 -9.03
CA ILE A 130 5.94 3.21 -10.39
C ILE A 130 5.37 4.25 -11.35
N VAL A 131 4.05 4.39 -11.39
CA VAL A 131 3.35 5.30 -12.32
C VAL A 131 3.67 6.77 -12.02
N SER A 132 3.74 7.14 -10.75
CA SER A 132 4.19 8.48 -10.32
C SER A 132 5.63 8.75 -10.76
N MET A 133 6.51 7.74 -10.62
CA MET A 133 7.89 7.79 -11.09
C MET A 133 8.06 7.64 -12.61
N LEU A 134 6.98 7.50 -13.37
CA LEU A 134 6.99 7.65 -14.84
C LEU A 134 6.49 9.03 -15.27
N GLY A 135 6.09 9.90 -14.32
CA GLY A 135 5.65 11.27 -14.58
C GLY A 135 4.13 11.44 -14.70
N MET A 136 3.35 10.39 -14.41
CA MET A 136 1.90 10.52 -14.30
C MET A 136 1.51 11.13 -12.95
N ASP A 137 0.37 11.83 -12.91
CA ASP A 137 -0.21 12.30 -11.64
C ASP A 137 -0.50 11.10 -10.73
N PRO A 138 -0.05 11.10 -9.46
CA PRO A 138 -0.21 9.95 -8.56
C PRO A 138 -1.66 9.56 -8.31
N ILE A 139 -2.56 10.55 -8.23
CA ILE A 139 -3.98 10.32 -7.95
C ILE A 139 -4.65 9.78 -9.20
N GLY A 140 -4.49 10.46 -10.34
CA GLY A 140 -5.03 10.00 -11.62
C GLY A 140 -4.48 8.64 -12.04
N GLY A 141 -3.18 8.40 -11.82
CA GLY A 141 -2.51 7.13 -12.05
C GLY A 141 -3.06 6.02 -11.17
N ALA A 142 -3.30 6.29 -9.87
CA ALA A 142 -3.95 5.34 -8.98
C ALA A 142 -5.33 4.95 -9.51
N PHE A 143 -6.23 5.90 -9.79
CA PHE A 143 -7.55 5.57 -10.33
C PHE A 143 -7.49 4.78 -11.64
N LEU A 144 -6.57 5.14 -12.54
CA LEU A 144 -6.38 4.42 -13.79
C LEU A 144 -5.97 2.96 -13.55
N ILE A 145 -5.02 2.71 -12.64
CA ILE A 145 -4.64 1.35 -12.23
C ILE A 145 -5.85 0.58 -11.68
N LEU A 146 -6.70 1.22 -10.85
CA LEU A 146 -7.89 0.59 -10.26
C LEU A 146 -8.84 0.11 -11.35
N ILE A 147 -9.10 0.99 -12.30
CA ILE A 147 -10.04 0.77 -13.39
C ILE A 147 -9.49 -0.34 -14.28
N LEU A 148 -8.21 -0.29 -14.66
CA LEU A 148 -7.60 -1.33 -15.47
C LEU A 148 -7.59 -2.69 -14.77
N ASP A 149 -7.22 -2.75 -13.49
CA ASP A 149 -7.24 -4.00 -12.72
C ASP A 149 -8.66 -4.57 -12.63
N SER A 150 -9.67 -3.73 -12.37
CA SER A 150 -11.08 -4.14 -12.32
C SER A 150 -11.56 -4.67 -13.67
N ILE A 151 -11.21 -3.99 -14.77
CA ILE A 151 -11.59 -4.41 -16.13
C ILE A 151 -10.91 -5.73 -16.47
N PHE A 152 -9.59 -5.83 -16.34
CA PHE A 152 -8.84 -7.02 -16.71
C PHE A 152 -9.13 -8.22 -15.83
N SER A 153 -9.49 -8.02 -14.56
CA SER A 153 -9.91 -9.10 -13.67
C SER A 153 -11.36 -9.55 -13.91
N SER A 154 -12.21 -8.70 -14.49
CA SER A 154 -13.62 -9.04 -14.78
C SER A 154 -13.79 -10.01 -15.95
N PHE A 155 -12.86 -10.04 -16.90
CA PHE A 155 -12.96 -10.88 -18.10
C PHE A 155 -12.42 -12.30 -17.88
N GLY A 156 -13.04 -13.28 -18.55
CA GLY A 156 -12.58 -14.66 -18.58
C GLY A 156 -12.73 -15.42 -17.26
N THR A 157 -12.15 -16.62 -17.22
CA THR A 157 -12.28 -17.57 -16.10
C THR A 157 -10.90 -18.01 -15.61
N THR A 158 -10.83 -18.51 -14.38
CA THR A 158 -9.61 -19.15 -13.83
C THR A 158 -9.53 -20.64 -14.16
N GLN A 159 -10.56 -21.20 -14.81
CA GLN A 159 -10.61 -22.59 -15.23
C GLN A 159 -9.85 -22.77 -16.55
N LEU A 160 -9.07 -23.84 -16.67
CA LEU A 160 -8.37 -24.21 -17.90
C LEU A 160 -9.37 -24.47 -19.03
N SER A 161 -9.66 -23.41 -19.78
CA SER A 161 -10.61 -23.36 -20.90
C SER A 161 -10.13 -22.31 -21.91
N GLU A 162 -10.80 -22.20 -23.05
CA GLU A 162 -10.51 -21.16 -24.07
C GLU A 162 -10.65 -19.73 -23.52
N SER A 163 -11.36 -19.57 -22.41
CA SER A 163 -11.57 -18.29 -21.71
C SER A 163 -10.61 -18.05 -20.54
N PHE A 164 -9.54 -18.85 -20.42
CA PHE A 164 -8.61 -18.78 -19.29
C PHE A 164 -7.90 -17.42 -19.22
N ASN A 165 -8.08 -16.72 -18.10
CA ASN A 165 -7.45 -15.44 -17.82
C ASN A 165 -6.48 -15.57 -16.64
N PRO A 166 -5.15 -15.67 -16.90
CA PRO A 166 -4.16 -15.79 -15.84
C PRO A 166 -4.04 -14.53 -14.98
N TYR A 167 -4.49 -13.36 -15.47
CA TYR A 167 -4.42 -12.12 -14.71
C TYR A 167 -5.29 -12.15 -13.45
N LYS A 168 -6.43 -12.87 -13.48
CA LYS A 168 -7.30 -13.02 -12.30
C LYS A 168 -6.60 -13.65 -11.10
N LEU A 169 -5.55 -14.45 -11.35
CA LEU A 169 -4.75 -15.10 -10.30
C LEU A 169 -3.85 -14.11 -9.57
N ILE A 170 -3.35 -13.08 -10.26
CA ILE A 170 -2.38 -12.10 -9.72
C ILE A 170 -3.00 -10.72 -9.42
N SER A 171 -4.22 -10.49 -9.88
CA SER A 171 -4.94 -9.22 -9.74
C SER A 171 -5.00 -8.80 -8.26
N PRO A 172 -4.56 -7.58 -7.92
CA PRO A 172 -4.68 -7.03 -6.57
C PRO A 172 -6.13 -6.96 -6.06
N ILE A 173 -7.12 -6.78 -6.93
CA ILE A 173 -8.53 -6.75 -6.54
C ILE A 173 -9.13 -8.16 -6.45
N ALA A 174 -8.97 -8.99 -7.49
CA ALA A 174 -9.68 -10.27 -7.56
C ALA A 174 -9.01 -11.39 -6.73
N GLN A 175 -7.68 -11.42 -6.70
CA GLN A 175 -6.86 -12.34 -5.89
C GLN A 175 -7.33 -13.81 -5.88
N GLU A 176 -7.76 -14.35 -7.03
CA GLU A 176 -8.28 -15.72 -7.13
C GLU A 176 -7.24 -16.78 -6.72
N ASN A 177 -5.95 -16.41 -6.71
CA ASN A 177 -4.89 -17.15 -6.04
C ASN A 177 -4.06 -16.19 -5.17
N GLN A 178 -4.32 -16.20 -3.86
CA GLN A 178 -3.65 -15.31 -2.91
C GLN A 178 -2.12 -15.45 -2.90
N LEU A 179 -1.57 -16.65 -3.15
CA LEU A 179 -0.13 -16.84 -3.21
C LEU A 179 0.47 -16.15 -4.45
N ALA A 180 -0.16 -16.33 -5.61
CA ALA A 180 0.28 -15.70 -6.85
C ALA A 180 0.16 -14.17 -6.78
N ALA A 181 -0.94 -13.66 -6.22
CA ALA A 181 -1.13 -12.25 -5.97
C ALA A 181 -0.11 -11.69 -4.97
N LEU A 182 0.27 -12.44 -3.94
CA LEU A 182 1.33 -12.04 -3.00
C LEU A 182 2.69 -11.92 -3.70
N ILE A 183 3.06 -12.88 -4.54
CA ILE A 183 4.31 -12.81 -5.32
C ILE A 183 4.31 -11.57 -6.20
N PHE A 184 3.20 -11.32 -6.90
CA PHE A 184 3.05 -10.13 -7.73
C PHE A 184 3.16 -8.83 -6.90
N ALA A 185 2.52 -8.79 -5.74
CA ALA A 185 2.56 -7.65 -4.83
C ALA A 185 3.99 -7.33 -4.35
N VAL A 186 4.77 -8.35 -3.98
CA VAL A 186 6.17 -8.19 -3.59
C VAL A 186 7.01 -7.65 -4.74
N ILE A 187 6.79 -8.12 -5.97
CA ILE A 187 7.49 -7.62 -7.16
C ILE A 187 7.16 -6.14 -7.40
N CYS A 188 5.88 -5.76 -7.36
CA CYS A 188 5.46 -4.36 -7.52
C CYS A 188 6.07 -3.45 -6.44
N LEU A 189 6.05 -3.89 -5.18
CA LEU A 189 6.62 -3.16 -4.06
C LEU A 189 8.14 -2.98 -4.22
N TYR A 190 8.84 -4.03 -4.63
CA TYR A 190 10.28 -3.96 -4.87
C TYR A 190 10.62 -2.99 -6.01
N ILE A 191 9.96 -3.12 -7.17
CA ILE A 191 10.20 -2.24 -8.33
C ILE A 191 9.89 -0.78 -7.97
N GLY A 192 8.77 -0.54 -7.25
CA GLY A 192 8.40 0.78 -6.76
C GLY A 192 9.49 1.40 -5.88
N SER A 193 10.07 0.63 -4.95
CA SER A 193 11.15 1.11 -4.08
C SER A 193 12.40 1.50 -4.86
N VAL A 194 12.82 0.65 -5.83
CA VAL A 194 13.99 0.90 -6.67
C VAL A 194 13.81 2.16 -7.51
N MET A 195 12.63 2.34 -8.12
CA MET A 195 12.33 3.51 -8.94
C MET A 195 12.29 4.79 -8.10
N PHE A 196 11.65 4.76 -6.93
CA PHE A 196 11.54 5.92 -6.05
C PHE A 196 12.91 6.40 -5.54
N SER A 197 13.78 5.45 -5.16
CA SER A 197 15.11 5.77 -4.66
C SER A 197 16.04 6.33 -5.74
N LYS A 198 15.91 5.89 -7.00
CA LYS A 198 16.81 6.30 -8.10
C LYS A 198 16.44 7.64 -8.74
N ARG A 199 15.15 7.92 -8.98
CA ARG A 199 14.72 9.12 -9.74
C ARG A 199 14.96 10.44 -8.98
N GLY A 200 15.32 10.34 -7.71
CA GLY A 200 15.61 11.48 -6.86
C GLY A 200 17.02 12.06 -6.92
N GLY A 201 17.92 11.47 -7.72
CA GLY A 201 19.30 11.93 -7.92
C GLY A 201 19.51 12.79 -9.17
N GLU A 202 18.49 12.94 -10.01
CA GLU A 202 18.52 13.85 -11.16
C GLU A 202 18.22 15.28 -10.66
N LYS A 203 19.28 16.07 -10.60
CA LYS A 203 19.27 17.52 -10.36
C LYS A 203 18.85 18.26 -11.62
#